data_AF-A0AAU8T1D2-F1
#
_entry.id   AF-A0AAU8T1D2-F1
#
_cell.length_a   1.000
_cell.length_b   1.000
_cell.length_c   1.000
_cell.angle_alpha   90.00
_cell.angle_beta   90.00
_cell.angle_gamma   90.00
#
_symmetry.space_group_name_H-M   'P 1'
#
loop_
_entity.id
_entity.type
_entity.pdbx_description
1 polymer ?
#
loop_
_entity_poly.entity_id
_entity_poly.type
_entity_poly.pdbx_seq_one_letter_code
_entity_poly.pdbx_strand_id
1 'polypeptide(L)' 'MEPIRLRVPREDAADLADDLTAWASTSGIDPGLTIVNEPGMTTNMSSPILYLVYVSESFFEQFPEWRMYVEQ' A
#
# COMPACT_ATOMS: atom_id res chain seq x y z
N MET A 1 -4.85 5.70 15.34
CA MET A 1 -4.80 4.45 14.59
C MET A 1 -3.35 4.14 14.34
N GLU A 2 -2.91 2.93 14.65
CA GLU A 2 -1.57 2.48 14.26
C GLU A 2 -1.61 2.11 12.78
N PRO A 3 -0.68 2.62 11.96
CA PRO A 3 -0.71 2.34 10.55
C PRO A 3 -0.16 0.93 10.28
N ILE A 4 -0.86 0.19 9.43
CA ILE A 4 -0.54 -1.16 8.98
C ILE A 4 0.36 -1.04 7.75
N ARG A 5 1.44 -1.81 7.76
CA ARG A 5 2.41 -1.87 6.66
C ARG A 5 2.03 -2.96 5.67
N LEU A 6 1.98 -2.61 4.39
CA LEU A 6 1.80 -3.56 3.30
C LEU A 6 3.07 -3.66 2.46
N ARG A 7 3.48 -4.88 2.14
CA ARG A 7 4.58 -5.22 1.23
C ARG A 7 4.02 -5.70 -0.09
N VAL A 8 3.97 -4.81 -1.07
CA VAL A 8 3.28 -5.07 -2.34
C VAL A 8 4.27 -5.28 -3.50
N PRO A 9 4.05 -6.30 -4.35
CA PRO A 9 4.81 -6.50 -5.58
C PRO A 9 4.65 -5.35 -6.57
N ARG A 10 5.52 -5.33 -7.59
CA ARG A 10 5.45 -4.30 -8.65
C ARG A 10 4.17 -4.39 -9.46
N GLU A 11 3.76 -5.61 -9.79
CA GLU A 11 2.64 -5.86 -10.69
C GLU A 11 1.33 -5.33 -10.12
N ASP A 12 1.15 -5.44 -8.80
CA ASP A 12 -0.04 -4.96 -8.09
C ASP A 12 0.09 -3.49 -7.62
N ALA A 13 1.24 -2.84 -7.82
CA ALA A 13 1.48 -1.49 -7.29
C ALA A 13 0.61 -0.41 -7.93
N ALA A 14 0.23 -0.60 -9.21
CA ALA A 14 -0.67 0.31 -9.90
C ALA A 14 -2.08 0.22 -9.32
N ASP A 15 -2.61 -0.99 -9.18
CA ASP A 15 -3.93 -1.25 -8.58
C ASP A 15 -3.98 -0.72 -7.14
N LEU A 16 -2.90 -0.92 -6.36
CA LEU A 16 -2.79 -0.37 -5.00
C LEU A 16 -2.91 1.15 -4.98
N ALA A 17 -2.29 1.85 -5.94
CA ALA A 17 -2.32 3.31 -5.98
C ALA A 17 -3.73 3.84 -6.29
N ASP A 18 -4.45 3.17 -7.19
CA ASP A 18 -5.84 3.51 -7.50
C ASP A 18 -6.76 3.27 -6.28
N ASP A 19 -6.62 2.13 -5.61
CA ASP A 19 -7.41 1.79 -4.42
C ASP A 19 -7.11 2.71 -3.23
N LEU A 20 -5.84 3.04 -3.01
CA LEU A 20 -5.44 4.02 -2.01
C LEU A 20 -6.04 5.39 -2.29
N THR A 21 -6.07 5.81 -3.56
CA THR A 21 -6.67 7.08 -3.97
C THR A 21 -8.19 7.09 -3.71
N ALA A 22 -8.87 5.99 -4.02
CA ALA A 22 -10.31 5.83 -3.76
C ALA A 22 -10.63 5.82 -2.25
N TRP A 23 -9.87 5.07 -1.46
CA TRP A 23 -9.99 5.02 0.00
C TRP A 23 -9.72 6.38 0.64
N ALA A 24 -8.64 7.04 0.23
CA ALA A 24 -8.22 8.34 0.74
C ALA A 24 -9.27 9.42 0.46
N SER A 25 -9.84 9.43 -0.75
CA SER A 25 -10.93 10.34 -1.14
C SER A 25 -12.18 10.17 -0.28
N THR A 26 -12.49 8.93 0.12
CA THR A 26 -13.66 8.62 0.96
C THR A 26 -13.39 8.89 2.45
N SER A 27 -12.14 8.75 2.89
CA SER A 27 -11.74 8.87 4.29
C SER A 27 -11.28 10.27 4.69
N GLY A 28 -11.11 11.19 3.72
CA GLY A 28 -10.53 12.52 3.95
C GLY A 28 -9.04 12.47 4.30
N ILE A 29 -8.35 11.39 3.93
CA ILE A 29 -6.92 11.18 4.13
C ILE A 29 -6.21 11.63 2.86
N ASP A 30 -5.01 12.21 2.98
CA ASP A 30 -4.20 12.51 1.80
C ASP A 30 -3.50 11.22 1.31
N PRO A 31 -3.73 10.78 0.06
CA PRO A 31 -3.12 9.55 -0.46
C PRO A 31 -1.60 9.66 -0.65
N GLY A 32 -1.05 10.88 -0.73
CA GLY A 32 0.40 11.10 -0.78
C GLY A 32 1.09 10.84 0.57
N LEU A 33 0.35 10.78 1.67
CA LEU A 33 0.86 10.47 3.01
C LEU A 33 0.86 8.97 3.33
N THR A 34 0.25 8.14 2.49
CA THR A 34 0.08 6.69 2.75
C THR A 34 1.12 5.85 2.00
N ILE A 35 1.73 6.39 0.94
CA ILE A 35 2.70 5.69 0.11
C ILE A 35 4.13 6.07 0.52
N VAL A 36 4.91 5.10 1.01
CA VAL A 36 6.35 5.26 1.18
C VAL A 36 7.03 4.34 0.17
N ASN A 37 7.49 4.91 -0.95
CA ASN A 37 8.43 4.18 -1.80
C ASN A 37 9.63 3.80 -0.93
N GLU A 38 9.98 2.52 -0.85
CA GLU A 38 11.20 2.15 -0.15
C GLU A 38 12.36 2.91 -0.83
N PRO A 39 13.17 3.68 -0.06
CA PRO A 39 14.28 4.46 -0.62
C PRO A 39 15.39 3.56 -1.19
N GLY A 40 15.31 2.24 -0.99
CA GLY A 40 16.04 1.28 -1.78
C GLY A 40 15.29 1.03 -3.07
N MET A 41 15.56 1.83 -4.12
CA MET A 41 15.36 1.41 -5.50
C MET A 41 16.14 0.10 -5.67
N THR A 42 15.50 -1.02 -5.34
CA THR A 42 16.11 -2.32 -5.55
C THR A 42 16.21 -2.46 -7.06
N THR A 43 17.42 -2.29 -7.58
CA THR A 43 17.77 -2.60 -8.97
C THR A 43 17.61 -4.09 -9.25
N ASN A 44 17.34 -4.89 -8.22
CA ASN A 44 17.00 -6.27 -8.31
C ASN A 44 15.49 -6.42 -8.62
N MET A 45 15.17 -6.47 -9.91
CA MET A 45 13.81 -6.77 -10.39
C MET A 45 13.33 -8.18 -9.98
N SER A 46 14.18 -9.00 -9.37
CA SER A 46 13.83 -10.30 -8.80
C SER A 46 13.40 -10.23 -7.34
N SER A 47 13.46 -9.05 -6.69
CA SER A 47 12.80 -8.87 -5.39
C SER A 47 11.29 -8.80 -5.60
N PRO A 48 10.50 -9.69 -4.95
CA PRO A 48 9.06 -9.74 -5.14
C PRO A 48 8.30 -8.56 -4.50
N ILE A 49 9.00 -7.63 -3.83
CA ILE A 49 8.40 -6.57 -3.00
C ILE A 49 9.09 -5.26 -3.34
N LEU A 50 8.32 -4.25 -3.75
CA LEU A 50 8.85 -2.94 -4.14
C LEU A 50 8.22 -1.75 -3.39
N TYR A 51 7.03 -1.93 -2.81
CA TYR A 51 6.28 -0.83 -2.22
C TYR A 51 5.88 -1.13 -0.77
N LEU A 52 6.11 -0.14 0.10
CA LEU A 52 5.68 -0.14 1.49
C LEU A 52 4.63 0.96 1.70
N VAL A 53 3.41 0.59 2.04
CA VAL A 53 2.35 1.59 2.31
C VAL A 53 1.85 1.50 3.74
N TYR A 54 1.43 2.63 4.27
CA TYR A 54 0.90 2.81 5.62
C TYR A 54 -0.60 3.11 5.52
N VAL A 55 -1.42 2.14 5.92
CA VAL A 55 -2.90 2.20 5.85
C VAL A 55 -3.54 1.95 7.22
N SER A 56 -4.84 2.17 7.37
CA SER A 56 -5.59 1.81 8.58
C SER A 56 -6.51 0.61 8.33
N GLU A 57 -7.10 0.02 9.38
CA GLU A 57 -8.01 -1.13 9.21
C GLU A 57 -9.18 -0.85 8.25
N SER A 58 -9.67 0.39 8.19
CA SER A 58 -10.76 0.81 7.29
C SER A 58 -10.41 0.72 5.80
N PHE A 59 -9.13 0.66 5.44
CA PHE A 59 -8.71 0.37 4.07
C PHE A 59 -9.16 -1.04 3.67
N PHE A 60 -8.94 -2.03 4.54
CA PHE A 60 -9.29 -3.42 4.27
C PHE A 60 -10.79 -3.71 4.36
N GLU A 61 -11.58 -2.80 4.93
CA GLU A 61 -13.05 -2.90 4.87
C GLU A 61 -13.56 -2.64 3.45
N GLN A 62 -12.85 -1.82 2.66
CA GLN A 62 -13.16 -1.52 1.27
C GLN A 62 -12.41 -2.43 0.29
N PHE A 63 -11.15 -2.76 0.62
CA PHE A 63 -10.25 -3.53 -0.23
C PHE A 63 -9.62 -4.69 0.56
N PRO A 64 -10.40 -5.74 0.89
CA PRO A 64 -9.95 -6.85 1.74
C PRO A 64 -8.81 -7.68 1.13
N GLU A 65 -8.66 -7.69 -0.20
CA GLU A 65 -7.61 -8.39 -0.94
C GLU A 65 -6.21 -8.02 -0.48
N TRP A 66 -5.99 -6.75 -0.11
CA TRP A 66 -4.67 -6.28 0.30
C TRP A 66 -4.19 -6.85 1.64
N ARG A 67 -5.07 -7.51 2.41
CA ARG A 67 -4.68 -8.16 3.68
C ARG A 67 -3.60 -9.22 3.49
N MET A 68 -3.51 -9.85 2.31
CA MET A 68 -2.47 -10.85 2.02
C MET A 68 -1.05 -10.25 1.98
N TYR A 69 -0.94 -8.94 1.81
CA TYR A 69 0.33 -8.22 1.74
C TYR A 69 0.75 -7.58 3.08
N VAL A 70 -0.01 -7.79 4.15
CA VAL A 70 0.33 -7.26 5.49
C VAL A 70 1.68 -7.82 5.94
N GLU A 71 2.60 -6.92 6.26
CA GLU A 71 3.88 -7.28 6.86
C GLU A 71 3.63 -7.75 8.30
N GLN A 72 3.98 -9.01 8.59
CA GLN A 72 3.92 -9.60 9.94
C GLN A 72 5.14 -9.23 10.79
#